data_AF-A0A918MDE4-F1
#
_entry.id   AF-A0A918MDE4-F1
#
_cell.length_a   1.000
_cell.length_b   1.000
_cell.length_c   1.000
_cell.angle_alpha   90.00
_cell.angle_beta   90.00
_cell.angle_gamma   90.00
#
_symmetry.space_group_name_H-M   'P 1'
#
loop_
_entity.id
_entity.type
_entity.pdbx_description
1 polymer ?
#
loop_
_entity_poly.entity_id
_entity_poly.type
_entity_poly.pdbx_seq_one_letter_code
_entity_poly.pdbx_strand_id
1 'polypeptide(L)'
;MELSEVHAGQAGNLRWTVTAGAVTDGFATFLTVYGPDNAVLSSTGSVAGEPSPESPLEVSWSRADGTPLFVIARTVPDVERVVAVTTGDEQIELSLSPVVAPFRARFGVAALPSGCSLTRTIALPQNTVVRERWASSRADLQGESRPHAPGSAQTCGWHPWPPS
;
A
#
# COMPACT_ATOMS: atom_id res chain seq x y z
N MET A 1 4.53 2.56 23.88
CA MET A 1 4.01 2.14 22.57
C MET A 1 5.10 1.32 21.93
N GLU A 2 4.89 0.01 21.79
CA GLU A 2 5.87 -0.88 21.16
C GLU A 2 5.29 -1.33 19.83
N LEU A 3 5.96 -0.96 18.74
CA LEU A 3 5.63 -1.43 17.40
C LEU A 3 6.45 -2.68 17.12
N SER A 4 5.81 -3.73 16.62
CA SER A 4 6.47 -4.96 16.20
C SER A 4 6.54 -5.02 14.69
N GLU A 5 7.64 -5.55 14.14
CA GLU A 5 7.69 -5.91 12.72
C GLU A 5 6.72 -7.07 12.46
N VAL A 6 5.85 -6.89 11.46
CA VAL A 6 4.77 -7.83 11.13
C VAL A 6 4.86 -8.36 9.70
N HIS A 7 5.61 -7.66 8.85
CA HIS A 7 5.89 -8.09 7.48
C HIS A 7 7.13 -7.39 6.96
N ALA A 8 7.85 -8.03 6.04
CA ALA A 8 9.02 -7.43 5.41
C ALA A 8 9.24 -8.03 4.03
N GLY A 9 9.97 -7.29 3.19
CA GLY A 9 10.33 -7.76 1.87
C GLY A 9 11.17 -6.77 1.09
N GLN A 10 11.27 -7.01 -0.20
CA GLN A 10 12.10 -6.24 -1.12
C GLN A 10 11.38 -5.99 -2.45
N ALA A 11 11.77 -4.91 -3.13
CA ALA A 11 11.36 -4.58 -4.48
C ALA A 11 12.57 -3.99 -5.21
N GLY A 12 13.20 -4.78 -6.09
CA GLY A 12 14.48 -4.42 -6.67
C GLY A 12 15.56 -4.26 -5.59
N ASN A 13 16.21 -3.10 -5.55
CA ASN A 13 17.23 -2.75 -4.55
C ASN A 13 16.66 -2.06 -3.30
N LEU A 14 15.33 -1.92 -3.20
CA LEU A 14 14.66 -1.31 -2.06
C LEU A 14 14.19 -2.40 -1.10
N ARG A 15 14.47 -2.21 0.19
CA ARG A 15 13.93 -3.03 1.28
C ARG A 15 12.75 -2.33 1.91
N TRP A 16 11.77 -3.06 2.40
CA TRP A 16 10.67 -2.48 3.16
C TRP A 16 10.30 -3.34 4.36
N THR A 17 9.76 -2.70 5.39
CA THR A 17 9.24 -3.33 6.59
C THR A 17 7.88 -2.73 6.95
N VAL A 18 6.96 -3.56 7.42
CA VAL A 18 5.72 -3.12 8.05
C VAL A 18 5.85 -3.34 9.54
N THR A 19 5.59 -2.29 10.30
CA THR A 19 5.46 -2.37 11.76
C THR A 19 4.03 -2.05 12.18
N ALA A 20 3.55 -2.74 13.21
CA ALA A 20 2.24 -2.51 13.77
C ALA A 20 2.24 -2.62 15.29
N GLY A 21 1.32 -1.91 15.94
CA GLY A 21 1.16 -1.97 17.39
C GLY A 21 -0.12 -1.29 17.87
N ALA A 22 -0.56 -1.68 19.06
CA ALA A 22 -1.70 -1.07 19.72
C ALA A 22 -1.33 0.36 20.19
N VAL A 23 -2.26 1.27 20.03
CA VAL A 23 -2.22 2.66 20.50
C VAL A 23 -3.52 2.99 21.24
N THR A 24 -3.55 4.09 22.00
CA THR A 24 -4.70 4.45 22.84
C THR A 24 -6.03 4.45 22.08
N ASP A 25 -6.02 4.87 20.81
CA ASP A 25 -7.21 5.04 19.97
C ASP A 25 -7.30 4.01 18.82
N GLY A 26 -6.59 2.89 18.91
CA GLY A 26 -6.68 1.81 17.93
C GLY A 26 -5.35 1.12 17.65
N PHE A 27 -5.04 0.92 16.38
CA PHE A 27 -3.87 0.20 15.94
C PHE A 27 -3.10 1.02 14.91
N ALA A 28 -1.84 1.31 15.21
CA ALA A 28 -0.94 1.96 14.30
C ALA A 28 -0.32 0.94 13.35
N THR A 29 -0.22 1.29 12.07
CA THR A 29 0.46 0.50 11.04
C THR A 29 1.36 1.41 10.23
N PHE A 30 2.63 1.06 10.09
CA PHE A 30 3.62 1.84 9.35
C PHE A 30 4.38 0.97 8.36
N LEU A 31 4.47 1.43 7.11
CA LEU A 31 5.43 0.97 6.12
C LEU A 31 6.67 1.87 6.19
N THR A 32 7.86 1.28 6.30
CA THR A 32 9.13 1.97 6.11
C THR A 32 9.85 1.38 4.92
N VAL A 33 10.31 2.24 4.01
CA VAL A 33 11.07 1.88 2.81
C VAL A 33 12.51 2.35 2.99
N TYR A 34 13.44 1.46 2.70
CA TYR A 34 14.87 1.66 2.82
C TYR A 34 15.53 1.58 1.44
N GLY A 35 16.50 2.47 1.23
CA GLY A 35 17.39 2.41 0.08
C GLY A 35 18.46 1.31 0.22
N PRO A 36 19.34 1.17 -0.79
CA PRO A 36 20.41 0.17 -0.80
C PRO A 36 21.36 0.27 0.40
N ASP A 37 21.59 1.50 0.87
CA ASP A 37 22.48 1.79 1.99
C ASP A 37 21.77 1.71 3.37
N ASN A 38 20.58 1.10 3.42
CA ASN A 38 19.69 1.05 4.59
C ASN A 38 19.19 2.42 5.09
N ALA A 39 19.41 3.50 4.33
CA ALA A 39 18.82 4.80 4.62
C ALA A 39 17.30 4.76 4.46
N VAL A 40 16.56 5.36 5.39
CA VAL A 40 15.10 5.51 5.27
C VAL A 40 14.78 6.49 4.15
N LEU A 41 14.06 6.02 3.13
CA LEU A 41 13.61 6.84 2.00
C LEU A 41 12.18 7.34 2.21
N SER A 42 11.31 6.49 2.77
CA SER A 42 9.91 6.83 3.04
C SER A 42 9.41 6.13 4.29
N SER A 43 8.51 6.79 5.00
CA SER A 43 7.68 6.15 6.03
C SER A 43 6.25 6.66 5.88
N THR A 44 5.30 5.74 5.82
CA THR A 44 3.87 6.05 5.72
C THR A 44 3.09 5.14 6.62
N GLY A 45 1.99 5.62 7.17
CA GLY A 45 1.19 4.82 8.06
C GLY A 45 -0.11 5.49 8.44
N SER A 46 -0.92 4.72 9.15
CA SER A 46 -2.21 5.16 9.65
C SER A 46 -2.42 4.63 11.06
N VAL A 47 -3.29 5.32 11.78
CA VAL A 47 -3.91 4.80 13.00
C VAL A 47 -5.38 4.58 12.68
N ALA A 48 -5.84 3.37 12.92
CA ALA A 48 -7.24 3.01 12.70
C ALA A 48 -7.64 1.89 13.65
N GLY A 49 -8.96 1.79 13.90
CA GLY A 49 -9.55 0.72 14.71
C GLY A 49 -9.30 -0.67 14.12
N GLU A 50 -9.72 -1.71 14.82
CA GLU A 50 -9.52 -3.08 14.34
C GLU A 50 -10.21 -3.32 12.98
N PRO A 51 -9.57 -4.06 12.05
CA PRO A 51 -10.23 -4.50 10.82
C PRO A 51 -11.50 -5.29 11.14
N SER A 52 -12.57 -5.02 10.40
CA SER A 52 -13.87 -5.70 10.60
C SER A 52 -14.46 -6.12 9.26
N PRO A 53 -15.41 -7.06 9.22
CA PRO A 53 -16.09 -7.43 7.97
C PRO A 53 -16.76 -6.25 7.24
N GLU A 54 -17.17 -5.22 7.98
CA GLU A 54 -17.76 -3.99 7.42
C GLU A 54 -16.71 -3.08 6.77
N SER A 55 -15.49 -3.08 7.30
CA SER A 55 -14.33 -2.37 6.75
C SER A 55 -13.13 -3.32 6.65
N PRO A 56 -13.17 -4.28 5.70
CA PRO A 56 -12.24 -5.42 5.69
C PRO A 56 -10.84 -5.06 5.17
N LEU A 57 -10.70 -3.86 4.61
CA LEU A 57 -9.50 -3.39 3.93
C LEU A 57 -9.27 -1.91 4.24
N GLU A 58 -8.13 -1.63 4.85
CA GLU A 58 -7.55 -0.31 4.95
C GLU A 58 -6.33 -0.21 4.05
N VAL A 59 -6.19 0.92 3.36
CA VAL A 59 -5.09 1.16 2.43
C VAL A 59 -4.51 2.54 2.67
N SER A 60 -3.20 2.63 2.61
CA SER A 60 -2.45 3.88 2.51
C SER A 60 -1.34 3.69 1.48
N TRP A 61 -0.77 4.77 1.01
CA TRP A 61 0.34 4.71 0.07
C TRP A 61 1.28 5.89 0.26
N SER A 62 2.52 5.73 -0.18
CA SER A 62 3.47 6.83 -0.27
C SER A 62 4.43 6.64 -1.43
N ARG A 63 5.03 7.77 -1.82
CA ARG A 63 6.10 7.84 -2.78
C ARG A 63 7.14 8.79 -2.22
N ALA A 64 8.39 8.32 -2.10
CA ALA A 64 9.53 9.21 -1.95
C ALA A 64 10.12 9.53 -3.32
N ASP A 65 10.84 10.64 -3.41
CA ASP A 65 11.49 11.06 -4.65
C ASP A 65 12.42 9.96 -5.17
N GLY A 66 12.32 9.66 -6.47
CA GLY A 66 13.11 8.61 -7.11
C GLY A 66 12.71 7.17 -6.75
N THR A 67 11.59 6.96 -6.04
CA THR A 67 11.09 5.61 -5.69
C THR A 67 9.74 5.29 -6.34
N PRO A 68 9.42 4.00 -6.56
CA PRO A 68 8.07 3.60 -6.93
C PRO A 68 7.05 3.99 -5.84
N LEU A 69 5.78 4.06 -6.21
CA LEU A 69 4.71 4.24 -5.21
C LEU A 69 4.53 2.93 -4.47
N PHE A 70 4.67 2.96 -3.15
CA PHE A 70 4.38 1.81 -2.31
C PHE A 70 2.97 1.90 -1.76
N VAL A 71 2.24 0.79 -1.87
CA VAL A 71 0.92 0.60 -1.29
C VAL A 71 1.07 -0.28 -0.07
N ILE A 72 0.51 0.15 1.06
CA ILE A 72 0.33 -0.68 2.25
C ILE A 72 -1.16 -0.95 2.44
N ALA A 73 -1.48 -2.21 2.73
CA ALA A 73 -2.82 -2.64 3.09
C ALA A 73 -2.82 -3.32 4.47
N ARG A 74 -3.92 -3.14 5.21
CA ARG A 74 -4.25 -3.92 6.39
C ARG A 74 -5.63 -4.53 6.20
N THR A 75 -5.75 -5.83 6.45
CA THR A 75 -7.01 -6.56 6.19
C THR A 75 -7.44 -7.44 7.34
N VAL A 76 -8.72 -7.79 7.35
CA VAL A 76 -9.23 -8.94 8.14
C VAL A 76 -8.51 -10.23 7.72
N PRO A 77 -8.48 -11.27 8.60
CA PRO A 77 -7.75 -12.52 8.34
C PRO A 77 -8.23 -13.29 7.11
N ASP A 78 -9.52 -13.16 6.79
CA ASP A 78 -10.21 -13.93 5.75
C ASP A 78 -9.93 -13.43 4.33
N VAL A 79 -9.32 -12.24 4.20
CA VAL A 79 -8.83 -11.74 2.91
C VAL A 79 -7.52 -12.43 2.58
N GLU A 80 -7.47 -13.11 1.45
CA GLU A 80 -6.28 -13.86 1.03
C GLU A 80 -5.50 -13.21 -0.09
N ARG A 81 -6.16 -12.32 -0.84
CA ARG A 81 -5.52 -11.57 -1.92
C ARG A 81 -5.94 -10.13 -1.87
N VAL A 82 -4.97 -9.25 -2.05
CA VAL A 82 -5.21 -7.82 -2.24
C VAL A 82 -4.52 -7.40 -3.52
N VAL A 83 -5.25 -6.71 -4.39
CA VAL A 83 -4.76 -6.27 -5.71
C VAL A 83 -4.85 -4.76 -5.78
N ALA A 84 -3.72 -4.11 -6.04
CA ALA A 84 -3.66 -2.72 -6.45
C ALA A 84 -3.86 -2.61 -7.96
N VAL A 85 -4.74 -1.72 -8.39
CA VAL A 85 -4.99 -1.44 -9.80
C VAL A 85 -4.39 -0.08 -10.15
N THR A 86 -3.55 -0.02 -11.18
CA THR A 86 -2.88 1.21 -11.59
C THR A 86 -3.74 2.07 -12.51
N THR A 87 -3.29 3.29 -12.83
CA THR A 87 -3.90 4.15 -13.88
C THR A 87 -3.85 3.55 -15.28
N GLY A 88 -3.01 2.53 -15.51
CA GLY A 88 -2.96 1.75 -16.75
C GLY A 88 -3.77 0.45 -16.70
N ASP A 89 -4.65 0.28 -15.70
CA ASP A 89 -5.41 -0.94 -15.42
C ASP A 89 -4.56 -2.20 -15.14
N GLU A 90 -3.27 -2.02 -14.85
CA GLU A 90 -2.41 -3.11 -14.41
C GLU A 90 -2.81 -3.56 -13.01
N GLN A 91 -2.83 -4.88 -12.80
CA GLN A 91 -3.17 -5.50 -11.52
C GLN A 91 -1.91 -6.01 -10.84
N ILE A 92 -1.57 -5.38 -9.72
CA ILE A 92 -0.41 -5.71 -8.90
C ILE A 92 -0.88 -6.34 -7.60
N GLU A 93 -0.59 -7.62 -7.41
CA GLU A 93 -0.92 -8.31 -6.17
C GLU A 93 0.04 -7.89 -5.05
N LEU A 94 -0.52 -7.56 -3.89
CA LEU A 94 0.25 -7.23 -2.70
C LEU A 94 0.78 -8.51 -2.07
N SER A 95 2.04 -8.46 -1.64
CA SER A 95 2.62 -9.50 -0.79
C SER A 95 1.96 -9.42 0.59
N LEU A 96 1.12 -10.39 0.91
CA LEU A 96 0.44 -10.47 2.22
C LEU A 96 1.26 -11.27 3.24
N SER A 97 1.28 -10.78 4.47
CA SER A 97 1.75 -11.53 5.62
C SER A 97 0.83 -12.72 5.93
N PRO A 98 1.32 -13.72 6.70
CA PRO A 98 0.45 -14.58 7.49
C PRO A 98 -0.48 -13.76 8.39
N VAL A 99 -1.51 -14.40 8.94
CA VAL A 99 -2.35 -13.76 9.97
C VAL A 99 -1.49 -13.51 11.20
N VAL A 100 -1.38 -12.24 11.59
CA VAL A 100 -0.59 -11.84 12.75
C VAL A 100 -1.49 -11.86 13.97
N ALA A 101 -1.34 -12.90 14.80
CA ALA A 101 -2.30 -13.25 15.84
C ALA A 101 -2.67 -12.12 16.81
N PRO A 102 -1.72 -11.33 17.36
CA PRO A 102 -2.05 -10.21 18.24
C PRO A 102 -2.98 -9.16 17.63
N PHE A 103 -2.96 -9.02 16.30
CA PHE A 103 -3.73 -8.02 15.57
C PHE A 103 -4.94 -8.63 14.85
N ARG A 104 -5.04 -9.96 14.80
CA ARG A 104 -6.01 -10.72 13.99
C ARG A 104 -6.18 -10.09 12.60
N ALA A 105 -5.07 -9.81 11.95
CA ALA A 105 -5.02 -9.08 10.69
C ALA A 105 -3.91 -9.63 9.78
N ARG A 106 -4.00 -9.31 8.49
CA ARG A 106 -2.90 -9.46 7.53
C ARG A 106 -2.44 -8.09 7.07
N PHE A 107 -1.17 -8.01 6.71
CA PHE A 107 -0.54 -6.79 6.22
C PHE A 107 0.01 -7.05 4.82
N GLY A 108 -0.34 -6.17 3.89
CA GLY A 108 0.02 -6.29 2.48
C GLY A 108 0.90 -5.15 2.03
N VAL A 109 1.89 -5.44 1.19
CA VAL A 109 2.71 -4.40 0.55
C VAL A 109 2.92 -4.70 -0.93
N ALA A 110 2.85 -3.67 -1.77
CA ALA A 110 3.31 -3.71 -3.15
C ALA A 110 4.05 -2.41 -3.51
N ALA A 111 5.12 -2.54 -4.29
CA ALA A 111 5.67 -1.43 -5.06
C ALA A 111 5.00 -1.43 -6.43
N LEU A 112 4.37 -0.33 -6.83
CA LEU A 112 3.80 -0.19 -8.17
C LEU A 112 4.92 0.08 -9.19
N PRO A 113 4.72 -0.31 -10.47
CA PRO A 113 5.63 0.05 -11.54
C PRO A 113 5.91 1.57 -11.59
N SER A 114 7.14 1.92 -11.96
CA SER A 114 7.59 3.31 -12.01
C SER A 114 6.68 4.17 -12.90
N GLY A 115 6.33 5.36 -12.42
CA GLY A 115 5.45 6.29 -13.14
C GLY A 115 3.95 5.96 -13.03
N CYS A 116 3.56 4.79 -12.52
CA CYS A 116 2.15 4.48 -12.32
C CYS A 116 1.58 5.08 -11.04
N SER A 117 0.29 5.39 -11.06
CA SER A 117 -0.47 5.83 -9.89
C SER A 117 -1.48 4.76 -9.49
N LEU A 118 -1.86 4.74 -8.21
CA LEU A 118 -2.90 3.85 -7.70
C LEU A 118 -4.28 4.39 -8.07
N THR A 119 -5.12 3.56 -8.67
CA THR A 119 -6.52 3.88 -9.02
C THR A 119 -7.49 3.31 -7.98
N ARG A 120 -7.38 2.01 -7.70
CA ARG A 120 -8.23 1.31 -6.73
C ARG A 120 -7.51 0.12 -6.12
N THR A 121 -8.05 -0.36 -5.00
CA THR A 121 -7.58 -1.59 -4.35
C THR A 121 -8.74 -2.56 -4.18
N ILE A 122 -8.49 -3.83 -4.44
CA ILE A 122 -9.47 -4.91 -4.39
C ILE A 122 -9.03 -5.92 -3.34
N ALA A 123 -9.90 -6.26 -2.39
CA ALA A 123 -9.70 -7.38 -1.46
C ALA A 123 -10.56 -8.57 -1.87
N LEU A 124 -9.96 -9.76 -1.87
CA LEU A 124 -10.61 -11.02 -2.25
C LEU A 124 -10.57 -12.00 -1.07
N PRO A 125 -11.72 -12.31 -0.45
CA PRO A 125 -11.87 -13.42 0.49
C PRO A 125 -11.86 -14.78 -0.21
N GLN A 126 -11.61 -15.87 0.53
CA GLN A 126 -11.64 -17.25 -0.01
C GLN A 126 -12.95 -17.65 -0.69
N ASN A 127 -14.08 -17.01 -0.35
CA ASN A 127 -15.41 -17.41 -0.82
C ASN A 127 -16.37 -16.22 -0.99
N THR A 128 -16.20 -15.41 -2.06
CA THR A 128 -17.20 -14.53 -2.74
C THR A 128 -16.93 -13.02 -2.75
N VAL A 129 -17.12 -12.44 -3.95
CA VAL A 129 -17.26 -11.05 -4.46
C VAL A 129 -16.40 -9.93 -3.83
N VAL A 130 -15.45 -9.48 -4.67
CA VAL A 130 -14.81 -8.16 -4.77
C VAL A 130 -15.56 -7.04 -4.03
N ARG A 131 -15.02 -6.58 -2.89
CA ARG A 131 -15.32 -5.22 -2.40
C ARG A 131 -14.27 -4.27 -2.99
N GLU A 132 -14.69 -3.46 -3.96
CA GLU A 132 -13.86 -2.39 -4.51
C GLU A 132 -13.84 -1.20 -3.56
N ARG A 133 -12.65 -0.76 -3.15
CA ARG A 133 -12.48 0.54 -2.51
C ARG A 133 -11.91 1.51 -3.53
N TRP A 134 -12.72 2.47 -3.93
CA TRP A 134 -12.27 3.61 -4.72
C TRP A 134 -11.36 4.48 -3.86
N ALA A 135 -10.26 4.97 -4.43
CA ALA A 135 -9.51 6.05 -3.80
C ALA A 135 -10.41 7.29 -3.77
N SER A 136 -11.09 7.55 -2.64
CA SER A 136 -11.91 8.74 -2.48
C SER A 136 -11.04 9.99 -2.33
N SER A 137 -10.71 10.56 -3.50
CA SER A 137 -10.92 11.96 -3.92
C SER A 137 -10.22 13.15 -3.21
N ARG A 138 -9.40 13.83 -4.04
CA ARG A 138 -9.26 15.29 -4.29
C ARG A 138 -8.90 16.29 -3.19
N ALA A 139 -8.84 15.96 -1.90
CA ALA A 139 -8.56 16.98 -0.88
C ALA A 139 -7.11 17.55 -0.93
N ASP A 140 -6.12 16.81 -1.44
CA ASP A 140 -4.74 17.28 -1.55
C ASP A 140 -4.40 18.03 -2.85
N LEU A 141 -5.37 18.25 -3.74
CA LEU A 141 -5.15 19.05 -4.97
C LEU A 141 -5.35 20.56 -4.76
N GLN A 142 -5.56 21.04 -3.53
CA GLN A 142 -5.47 22.46 -3.19
C GLN A 142 -4.15 22.78 -2.48
N GLY A 143 -3.05 22.42 -3.14
CA GLY A 143 -1.71 22.89 -2.85
C GLY A 143 -1.04 23.55 -4.06
N GLU A 144 -1.82 24.13 -5.00
CA GLU A 144 -1.23 24.80 -6.16
C GLU A 144 -1.77 26.24 -6.30
N SER A 145 -0.90 27.20 -5.99
CA SER A 145 -1.07 28.58 -6.46
C SER A 145 -0.55 28.71 -7.89
N ARG A 146 -1.51 28.66 -8.83
CA ARG A 146 -1.53 29.23 -10.21
C ARG A 146 -0.78 28.50 -11.36
N PRO A 147 -1.29 28.69 -12.61
CA PRO A 147 -1.36 27.63 -13.60
C PRO A 147 -0.34 27.78 -14.75
N HIS A 148 0.01 26.65 -15.39
CA HIS A 148 0.42 26.62 -16.79
C HIS A 148 -0.07 25.35 -17.51
N ALA A 149 -0.78 25.60 -18.62
CA ALA A 149 -1.14 24.81 -19.83
C ALA A 149 -1.06 23.26 -19.88
N PRO A 150 -1.96 22.60 -20.66
CA PRO A 150 -2.09 21.14 -20.70
C PRO A 150 -1.05 20.50 -21.62
N GLY A 151 -0.42 19.42 -21.15
CA GLY A 151 0.51 18.62 -21.95
C GLY A 151 0.65 17.19 -21.44
N SER A 152 0.27 16.23 -22.28
CA SER A 152 0.63 14.80 -22.29
C SER A 152 0.19 13.90 -21.12
N ALA A 153 -0.76 13.01 -21.42
CA ALA A 153 -0.96 11.76 -20.69
C ALA A 153 0.33 10.92 -20.75
N GLN A 154 0.97 10.69 -19.60
CA GLN A 154 2.07 9.74 -19.47
C GLN A 154 1.49 8.33 -19.35
N THR A 155 1.75 7.51 -20.36
CA THR A 155 1.48 6.07 -20.31
C THR A 155 2.50 5.39 -19.40
N CYS A 156 2.04 4.50 -18.53
CA CYS A 156 2.90 3.63 -17.74
C CYS A 156 3.83 2.84 -18.67
N GLY A 157 5.15 3.00 -18.50
CA GLY A 157 6.15 2.25 -19.23
C GLY A 157 6.22 0.82 -18.70
N TRP A 158 5.85 -0.14 -19.54
CA TRP A 158 5.84 -1.57 -19.21
C TRP A 158 7.28 -2.11 -19.14
N HIS A 159 7.72 -2.62 -17.99
CA HIS A 159 8.90 -3.46 -17.88
C HIS A 159 8.60 -4.65 -16.95
N PRO A 160 8.56 -5.90 -17.47
CA PRO A 160 8.37 -7.08 -16.64
C PRO A 160 9.63 -7.34 -15.80
N TRP A 161 9.44 -7.56 -14.49
CA TRP A 161 10.49 -8.11 -13.62
C TRP A 161 10.62 -9.62 -13.87
N PRO A 162 11.84 -10.19 -13.83
CA PRO A 162 12.02 -11.62 -14.04
C PRO A 162 11.52 -12.44 -12.84
N PRO A 163 11.01 -13.66 -13.07
CA PRO A 163 10.64 -14.57 -11.99
C PRO A 163 11.89 -15.05 -11.23
N SER A 164 11.71 -15.28 -9.92
CA SER A 164 12.67 -15.98 -9.06
C SER A 164 12.84 -17.44 -9.45
#